data_AF-A0AAW9SPP2-F1
#
_entry.id   AF-A0AAW9SPP2-F1
#
_cell.length_a   1.000
_cell.length_b   1.000
_cell.length_c   1.000
_cell.angle_alpha   90.00
_cell.angle_beta   90.00
_cell.angle_gamma   90.00
#
_symmetry.space_group_name_H-M   'P 1'
#
loop_
_entity.id
_entity.type
_entity.pdbx_description
1 polymer ?
#
loop_
_entity_poly.entity_id
_entity_poly.type
_entity_poly.pdbx_seq_one_letter_code
_entity_poly.pdbx_strand_id
1 'polypeptide(L)'
;MKPTCTSEVCLPILGPSAVEAYQASRMATASTEEDFLAALDAMPEVAFMPAIEATMREDYACAVPMGGDAEDAFLRSLAERVADQAGFGGLLSAEAVDEIGEITEDAAERMIDQGRITLDREARVARLADCP
;
A
#
# COMPACT_ATOMS: atom_id res chain seq x y z
N MET A 1 2.89 36.14 27.91
CA MET A 1 2.17 36.50 26.67
C MET A 1 1.19 35.37 26.38
N LYS A 2 -0.12 35.65 26.30
CA LYS A 2 -1.15 34.68 25.92
C LYS A 2 -1.27 34.70 24.39
N PRO A 3 -1.27 33.55 23.69
CA PRO A 3 -1.76 33.52 22.33
C PRO A 3 -3.28 33.38 22.36
N THR A 4 -3.95 34.37 21.79
CA THR A 4 -5.39 34.38 21.51
C THR A 4 -5.56 33.78 20.10
N CYS A 5 -6.17 32.60 19.97
CA CYS A 5 -6.61 32.09 18.68
C CYS A 5 -8.08 32.47 18.49
N THR A 6 -8.33 33.45 17.62
CA THR A 6 -9.66 33.80 17.11
C THR A 6 -10.02 32.83 15.99
N SER A 7 -11.30 32.50 15.84
CA SER A 7 -11.88 31.63 14.83
C SER A 7 -11.24 31.74 13.44
N GLU A 8 -11.17 30.59 12.77
CA GLU A 8 -10.62 30.32 11.43
C GLU A 8 -9.16 29.85 11.38
N VAL A 9 -9.03 28.53 11.21
CA VAL A 9 -7.85 27.80 10.71
C VAL A 9 -6.61 27.84 11.60
N CYS A 10 -6.70 27.14 12.74
CA CYS A 10 -5.53 26.51 13.34
C CYS A 10 -5.42 25.07 12.82
N LEU A 11 -4.96 24.89 11.58
CA LEU A 11 -4.43 23.59 11.15
C LEU A 11 -3.12 23.39 11.93
N PRO A 12 -3.04 22.44 12.88
CA PRO A 12 -1.77 22.16 13.51
C PRO A 12 -0.85 21.61 12.43
N ILE A 13 0.42 21.99 12.47
CA ILE A 13 1.49 21.25 11.80
C ILE A 13 1.42 19.84 12.39
N LEU A 14 0.74 18.93 11.69
CA LEU A 14 0.50 17.57 12.15
C LEU A 14 1.87 16.88 12.16
N GLY A 15 2.41 16.64 13.36
CA GLY A 15 3.53 15.71 13.53
C GLY A 15 3.12 14.31 13.03
N PRO A 16 4.08 13.38 12.85
CA PRO A 16 3.83 12.06 12.27
C PRO A 16 2.65 11.31 12.91
N SER A 17 2.46 11.43 14.22
CA SER A 17 1.34 10.82 14.95
C SER A 17 -0.05 11.35 14.56
N ALA A 18 -0.13 12.59 14.06
CA ALA A 18 -1.38 13.20 13.66
C ALA A 18 -1.68 12.98 12.16
N VAL A 19 -0.66 12.68 11.35
CA VAL A 19 -0.83 12.08 10.01
C VAL A 19 -1.34 10.64 10.15
N GLU A 20 -0.73 9.84 11.03
CA GLU A 20 -1.19 8.48 11.34
C GLU A 20 -2.63 8.48 11.87
N ALA A 21 -2.98 9.39 12.78
CA ALA A 21 -4.35 9.51 13.29
C ALA A 21 -5.35 9.98 12.23
N TYR A 22 -4.95 10.89 11.33
CA TYR A 22 -5.79 11.35 10.21
C TYR A 22 -6.01 10.24 9.17
N GLN A 23 -4.96 9.50 8.83
CA GLN A 23 -5.03 8.34 7.94
C GLN A 23 -5.89 7.24 8.55
N ALA A 24 -5.66 6.86 9.81
CA ALA A 24 -6.48 5.90 10.53
C ALA A 24 -7.94 6.35 10.61
N SER A 25 -8.20 7.65 10.80
CA SER A 25 -9.57 8.19 10.81
C SER A 25 -10.24 8.15 9.43
N ARG A 26 -9.51 8.37 8.34
CA ARG A 26 -10.03 8.27 6.97
C ARG A 26 -10.36 6.81 6.62
N MET A 27 -9.46 5.89 6.95
CA MET A 27 -9.67 4.45 6.73
C MET A 27 -10.80 3.89 7.59
N ALA A 28 -10.93 4.33 8.85
CA ALA A 28 -12.04 3.96 9.72
C ALA A 28 -13.42 4.46 9.24
N THR A 29 -13.45 5.42 8.31
CA THR A 29 -14.69 5.92 7.69
C THR A 29 -14.98 5.34 6.32
N ALA A 30 -14.02 4.65 5.69
CA ALA A 30 -14.20 4.01 4.40
C ALA A 30 -15.20 2.84 4.55
N SER A 31 -16.47 3.18 4.31
CA SER A 31 -17.61 2.27 4.44
C SER A 31 -17.92 1.58 3.12
N THR A 32 -17.33 2.09 2.04
CA THR A 32 -17.54 1.66 0.66
C THR A 32 -16.18 1.40 0.00
N GLU A 33 -16.20 0.57 -1.04
CA GLU A 33 -15.01 0.27 -1.85
C GLU A 33 -14.42 1.54 -2.49
N GLU A 34 -15.27 2.43 -3.01
CA GLU A 34 -14.86 3.72 -3.60
C GLU A 34 -14.15 4.62 -2.58
N ASP A 35 -14.71 4.77 -1.37
CA ASP A 35 -14.07 5.56 -0.31
C ASP A 35 -12.72 4.96 0.13
N PHE A 36 -12.62 3.63 0.09
CA PHE A 36 -11.40 2.91 0.41
C PHE A 36 -10.31 3.17 -0.63
N LEU A 37 -10.61 3.00 -1.92
CA LEU A 37 -9.67 3.24 -3.02
C LEU A 37 -9.21 4.70 -3.05
N ALA A 38 -10.14 5.65 -2.89
CA ALA A 38 -9.81 7.06 -2.80
C ALA A 38 -8.93 7.41 -1.57
N ALA A 39 -9.07 6.67 -0.47
CA ALA A 39 -8.21 6.83 0.69
C ALA A 39 -6.80 6.27 0.43
N LEU A 40 -6.68 5.15 -0.29
CA LEU A 40 -5.39 4.56 -0.68
C LEU A 40 -4.63 5.48 -1.66
N ASP A 41 -5.29 6.01 -2.68
CA ASP A 41 -4.67 6.90 -3.69
C ASP A 41 -4.08 8.19 -3.05
N ALA A 42 -4.64 8.63 -1.94
CA ALA A 42 -4.13 9.78 -1.19
C ALA A 42 -2.91 9.45 -0.30
N MET A 43 -2.51 8.18 -0.17
CA MET A 43 -1.39 7.76 0.64
C MET A 43 -0.07 7.87 -0.13
N PRO A 44 1.05 8.20 0.54
CA PRO A 44 2.34 8.20 -0.13
C PRO A 44 2.75 6.76 -0.49
N GLU A 45 3.35 6.57 -1.67
CA GLU A 45 3.80 5.26 -2.19
C GLU A 45 4.60 4.42 -1.17
N VAL A 46 5.41 5.09 -0.32
CA VAL A 46 6.22 4.43 0.71
C VAL A 46 5.40 3.71 1.77
N ALA A 47 4.12 4.05 1.93
CA ALA A 47 3.20 3.39 2.84
C ALA A 47 2.84 1.97 2.37
N PHE A 48 2.98 1.67 1.08
CA PHE A 48 2.65 0.35 0.50
C PHE A 48 3.82 -0.63 0.49
N MET A 49 5.06 -0.14 0.63
CA MET A 49 6.25 -1.01 0.64
C MET A 49 6.19 -2.14 1.68
N PRO A 50 5.72 -1.92 2.93
CA PRO A 50 5.57 -3.01 3.90
C PRO A 50 4.56 -4.07 3.46
N ALA A 51 3.47 -3.68 2.79
CA ALA A 51 2.51 -4.64 2.25
C ALA A 51 3.15 -5.49 1.14
N ILE A 52 3.85 -4.87 0.19
CA ILE A 52 4.57 -5.56 -0.88
C ILE A 52 5.59 -6.55 -0.31
N GLU A 53 6.43 -6.11 0.63
CA GLU A 53 7.43 -7.00 1.25
C GLU A 53 6.79 -8.18 1.96
N ALA A 54 5.73 -7.93 2.72
CA ALA A 54 5.07 -8.97 3.47
C ALA A 54 4.37 -9.96 2.52
N THR A 55 3.70 -9.49 1.45
CA THR A 55 3.12 -10.37 0.40
C THR A 55 4.19 -11.25 -0.22
N MET A 56 5.31 -10.66 -0.66
CA MET A 56 6.41 -11.43 -1.25
C MET A 56 6.96 -12.47 -0.27
N ARG A 57 7.17 -12.13 1.00
CA ARG A 57 7.74 -13.04 2.02
C ARG A 57 6.80 -14.17 2.39
N GLU A 58 5.56 -13.84 2.70
CA GLU A 58 4.62 -14.76 3.34
C GLU A 58 3.88 -15.63 2.32
N ASP A 59 3.52 -15.07 1.17
CA ASP A 59 2.68 -15.77 0.19
C ASP A 59 3.51 -16.38 -0.95
N TYR A 60 4.69 -15.79 -1.24
CA TYR A 60 5.52 -16.15 -2.40
C TYR A 60 6.92 -16.63 -2.03
N ALA A 61 7.20 -16.90 -0.75
CA ALA A 61 8.51 -17.35 -0.29
C ALA A 61 9.68 -16.49 -0.84
N CYS A 62 9.48 -15.18 -0.84
CA CYS A 62 10.36 -14.12 -1.34
C CYS A 62 10.54 -14.01 -2.87
N ALA A 63 9.83 -14.80 -3.66
CA ALA A 63 10.07 -14.89 -5.09
C ALA A 63 8.75 -14.94 -5.89
N VAL A 64 8.43 -13.86 -6.59
CA VAL A 64 7.19 -13.72 -7.37
C VAL A 64 7.49 -14.01 -8.85
N PRO A 65 6.87 -15.03 -9.47
CA PRO A 65 6.98 -15.26 -10.91
C PRO A 65 6.38 -14.09 -11.70
N MET A 66 7.04 -13.67 -12.78
CA MET A 66 6.63 -12.54 -13.61
C MET A 66 5.72 -12.96 -14.77
N GLY A 67 4.54 -12.34 -14.85
CA GLY A 67 3.60 -12.46 -15.96
C GLY A 67 2.55 -13.55 -15.81
N GLY A 68 1.41 -13.32 -16.49
CA GLY A 68 0.27 -14.22 -16.52
C GLY A 68 -0.40 -14.37 -15.16
N ASP A 69 -1.03 -15.52 -14.94
CA ASP A 69 -1.82 -15.81 -13.73
C ASP A 69 -1.06 -15.64 -12.40
N ALA A 70 0.28 -15.70 -12.42
CA ALA A 70 1.10 -15.50 -11.22
C ALA A 70 1.16 -14.03 -10.77
N GLU A 71 1.13 -13.10 -11.73
CA GLU A 71 1.11 -11.67 -11.47
C GLU A 71 -0.27 -11.27 -10.95
N ASP A 72 -1.34 -11.75 -11.60
CA ASP A 72 -2.72 -11.53 -11.14
C ASP A 72 -2.95 -12.10 -9.72
N ALA A 73 -2.40 -13.28 -9.43
CA ALA A 73 -2.45 -13.87 -8.09
C ALA A 73 -1.69 -13.03 -7.06
N PHE A 74 -0.55 -12.44 -7.44
CA PHE A 74 0.21 -11.56 -6.57
C PHE A 74 -0.55 -10.27 -6.26
N LEU A 75 -1.11 -9.63 -7.28
CA LEU A 75 -1.92 -8.42 -7.13
C LEU A 75 -3.11 -8.66 -6.21
N ARG A 76 -3.78 -9.80 -6.35
CA ARG A 76 -4.87 -10.19 -5.45
C ARG A 76 -4.41 -10.33 -3.99
N SER A 77 -3.33 -11.07 -3.73
CA SER A 77 -2.79 -11.23 -2.37
C SER A 77 -2.33 -9.90 -1.78
N LEU A 78 -1.74 -9.03 -2.60
CA LEU A 78 -1.35 -7.69 -2.19
C LEU A 78 -2.56 -6.83 -1.84
N ALA A 79 -3.60 -6.83 -2.66
CA ALA A 79 -4.82 -6.08 -2.43
C ALA A 79 -5.54 -6.51 -1.14
N GLU A 80 -5.68 -7.82 -0.92
CA GLU A 80 -6.23 -8.38 0.32
C GLU A 80 -5.40 -7.91 1.54
N ARG A 81 -4.08 -7.90 1.43
CA ARG A 81 -3.19 -7.45 2.50
C ARG A 81 -3.28 -5.95 2.77
N VAL A 82 -3.37 -5.12 1.73
CA VAL A 82 -3.56 -3.67 1.87
C VAL A 82 -4.89 -3.38 2.56
N ALA A 83 -5.96 -4.08 2.17
CA ALA A 83 -7.26 -3.99 2.83
C ALA A 83 -7.20 -4.41 4.31
N ASP A 84 -6.52 -5.51 4.63
CA ASP A 84 -6.36 -5.97 6.01
C ASP A 84 -5.57 -4.97 6.87
N GLN A 85 -4.46 -4.42 6.34
CA GLN A 85 -3.66 -3.41 7.03
C GLN A 85 -4.41 -2.10 7.23
N ALA A 86 -5.28 -1.76 6.28
CA ALA A 86 -6.18 -0.62 6.34
C ALA A 86 -7.37 -0.82 7.30
N GLY A 87 -7.64 -2.06 7.70
CA GLY A 87 -8.85 -2.41 8.45
C GLY A 87 -10.13 -2.38 7.60
N PHE A 88 -10.03 -2.50 6.28
CA PHE A 88 -11.18 -2.59 5.39
C PHE A 88 -11.76 -4.01 5.44
N GLY A 89 -12.93 -4.15 6.06
CA GLY A 89 -13.63 -5.45 6.19
C GLY A 89 -14.57 -5.79 5.03
N GLY A 90 -14.60 -4.98 3.97
CA GLY A 90 -15.43 -5.21 2.79
C GLY A 90 -14.83 -6.26 1.86
N LEU A 91 -15.66 -6.81 0.96
CA LEU A 91 -15.15 -7.62 -0.14
C LEU A 91 -14.62 -6.69 -1.24
N LEU A 92 -13.43 -7.00 -1.75
CA LEU A 92 -12.87 -6.32 -2.92
C LEU A 92 -13.42 -6.93 -4.20
N SER A 93 -13.88 -6.07 -5.11
CA SER A 93 -14.18 -6.40 -6.49
C SER A 93 -12.89 -6.67 -7.28
N ALA A 94 -13.02 -7.27 -8.47
CA ALA A 94 -11.87 -7.46 -9.36
C ALA A 94 -11.29 -6.11 -9.80
N GLU A 95 -12.16 -5.13 -10.08
CA GLU A 95 -11.76 -3.76 -10.45
C GLU A 95 -10.98 -3.09 -9.31
N ALA A 96 -11.39 -3.27 -8.05
CA ALA A 96 -10.65 -2.76 -6.91
C ALA A 96 -9.28 -3.43 -6.72
N VAL A 97 -9.15 -4.72 -7.02
CA VAL A 97 -7.85 -5.42 -6.98
C VAL A 97 -6.92 -4.82 -8.03
N ASP A 98 -7.41 -4.58 -9.24
CA ASP A 98 -6.63 -3.98 -10.33
C ASP A 98 -6.20 -2.55 -9.96
N GLU A 99 -7.11 -1.74 -9.42
CA GLU A 99 -6.83 -0.36 -8.99
C GLU A 99 -5.82 -0.29 -7.84
N ILE A 100 -5.89 -1.21 -6.87
CA ILE A 100 -4.86 -1.32 -5.83
C ILE A 100 -3.51 -1.74 -6.43
N GLY A 101 -3.52 -2.59 -7.46
CA GLY A 101 -2.34 -2.91 -8.24
C GLY A 101 -1.68 -1.66 -8.82
N GLU A 102 -2.45 -0.82 -9.50
CA GLU A 102 -1.99 0.46 -10.07
C GLU A 102 -1.46 1.42 -8.97
N ILE A 103 -2.20 1.59 -7.86
CA ILE A 103 -1.79 2.45 -6.73
C ILE A 103 -0.46 1.99 -6.11
N THR A 104 -0.22 0.67 -6.08
CA THR A 104 0.98 0.10 -5.46
C THR A 104 2.16 -0.07 -6.42
N GLU A 105 1.96 0.13 -7.73
CA GLU A 105 2.98 -0.03 -8.76
C GLU A 105 4.18 0.89 -8.50
N ASP A 106 3.95 2.19 -8.26
CA ASP A 106 5.00 3.18 -7.95
C ASP A 106 5.86 2.76 -6.74
N ALA A 107 5.24 2.13 -5.74
CA ALA A 107 5.95 1.62 -4.56
C ALA A 107 6.84 0.42 -4.91
N ALA A 108 6.35 -0.49 -5.77
CA ALA A 108 7.12 -1.64 -6.24
C ALA A 108 8.30 -1.20 -7.15
N GLU A 109 8.06 -0.28 -8.08
CA GLU A 109 9.11 0.32 -8.92
C GLU A 109 10.20 0.97 -8.06
N ARG A 110 9.80 1.76 -7.06
CA ARG A 110 10.73 2.38 -6.15
C ARG A 110 11.52 1.37 -5.32
N MET A 111 10.93 0.24 -4.94
CA MET A 111 11.64 -0.86 -4.27
C MET A 111 12.67 -1.53 -5.19
N ILE A 112 12.39 -1.63 -6.49
CA ILE A 112 13.35 -2.10 -7.50
C ILE A 112 14.52 -1.11 -7.62
N ASP A 113 14.24 0.18 -7.74
CA ASP A 113 15.26 1.24 -7.83
C ASP A 113 16.16 1.32 -6.59
N GLN A 114 15.59 1.03 -5.40
CA GLN A 114 16.33 0.94 -4.14
C GLN A 114 17.15 -0.35 -4.00
N GLY A 115 17.01 -1.30 -4.93
CA GLY A 115 17.63 -2.63 -4.85
C GLY A 115 17.04 -3.52 -3.78
N ARG A 116 15.84 -3.21 -3.25
CA ARG A 116 15.10 -4.06 -2.30
C ARG A 116 14.40 -5.21 -3.02
N ILE A 117 13.97 -4.97 -4.25
CA ILE A 117 13.50 -6.01 -5.19
C ILE A 117 14.53 -6.13 -6.31
N THR A 118 14.88 -7.35 -6.65
CA THR A 118 15.77 -7.68 -7.77
C THR A 118 14.98 -8.43 -8.84
N LEU A 119 15.21 -8.09 -10.10
CA LEU A 119 14.53 -8.69 -11.25
C LEU A 119 15.45 -9.70 -11.92
N ASP A 120 15.17 -10.99 -11.74
CA ASP A 120 15.81 -12.06 -12.50
C ASP A 120 15.02 -12.27 -13.80
N ARG A 121 15.52 -11.68 -14.88
CA ARG A 121 14.88 -11.76 -16.21
C ARG A 121 15.06 -13.12 -16.87
N GLU A 122 16.10 -13.87 -16.52
CA GLU A 122 16.33 -15.20 -17.07
C GLU A 122 15.38 -16.21 -16.44
N ALA A 123 15.21 -16.15 -15.11
CA ALA A 123 14.25 -16.98 -14.39
C ALA A 123 12.80 -16.45 -14.47
N ARG A 124 12.61 -15.20 -14.91
CA ARG A 124 11.33 -14.45 -14.87
C ARG A 124 10.76 -14.37 -13.46
N VAL A 125 11.55 -13.91 -12.50
CA VAL A 125 11.16 -13.83 -11.08
C VAL A 125 11.63 -12.52 -10.45
N ALA A 126 10.73 -11.83 -9.75
CA ALA A 126 11.06 -10.73 -8.85
C ALA A 126 11.38 -11.28 -7.46
N ARG A 127 12.54 -10.93 -6.89
CA ARG A 127 12.98 -11.42 -5.57
C ARG A 127 13.26 -10.29 -4.60
N LEU A 128 12.88 -10.47 -3.35
CA LEU A 128 13.35 -9.60 -2.28
C LEU A 128 14.85 -9.82 -2.01
N ALA A 129 15.62 -8.73 -1.95
CA ALA A 129 17.07 -8.77 -1.80
C ALA A 129 17.54 -9.34 -0.46
N ASP A 130 16.77 -9.12 0.62
CA ASP A 130 17.08 -9.61 1.97
C ASP A 130 16.52 -11.02 2.25
N CYS A 131 16.26 -11.80 1.20
CA CYS A 131 15.80 -13.18 1.34
C CYS A 131 16.90 -14.20 0.97
N PRO A 132 16.97 -15.33 1.69
CA PRO A 132 18.00 -16.35 1.50
C PRO A 132 17.89 -17.10 0.16
#